data_AF-A0AAN9H1Q0-F1
#
_entry.id   AF-A0AAN9H1Q0-F1
#
_cell.length_a   1.000
_cell.length_b   1.000
_cell.length_c   1.000
_cell.angle_alpha   90.00
_cell.angle_beta   90.00
_cell.angle_gamma   90.00
#
_symmetry.space_group_name_H-M   'P 1'
#
loop_
_entity.id
_entity.type
_entity.pdbx_description
1 polymer ?
#
loop_
_entity_poly.entity_id
_entity_poly.type
_entity_poly.pdbx_seq_one_letter_code
_entity_poly.pdbx_strand_id
1 'polypeptide(L)'
;MEFWISLFAHLRDNGYFNGEFLDKSLLQFCCMGLIQDELDDTAQVWNAHTIRPSKNNSSPSGRPSVMYGLPELYLTRDFLTSADTESITFCKNECTF
;
A
#
# COMPACT_ATOMS: atom_id res chain seq x y z
N MET A 1 10.28 16.28 0.91
CA MET A 1 10.67 15.89 -0.47
C MET A 1 11.97 16.57 -0.90
N GLU A 2 12.08 17.90 -0.78
CA GLU A 2 13.31 18.69 -1.07
C GLU A 2 14.60 18.10 -0.49
N PHE A 3 14.60 17.67 0.79
CA PHE A 3 15.78 17.05 1.44
C PHE A 3 16.34 15.86 0.67
N TRP A 4 15.49 14.89 0.30
CA TRP A 4 15.92 13.67 -0.39
C TRP A 4 16.46 13.99 -1.79
N ILE A 5 15.82 14.93 -2.50
CA ILE A 5 16.27 15.39 -3.80
C ILE A 5 17.67 16.00 -3.70
N SER A 6 17.91 16.89 -2.73
CA SER A 6 19.22 17.50 -2.51
C SER A 6 20.28 16.47 -2.09
N LEU A 7 19.94 15.54 -1.20
CA LEU A 7 20.85 14.49 -0.74
C LEU A 7 21.33 13.60 -1.89
N PHE A 8 20.39 13.08 -2.69
CA PHE A 8 20.73 12.19 -3.80
C PHE A 8 21.45 12.92 -4.94
N ALA A 9 21.12 14.21 -5.19
CA ALA A 9 21.88 15.05 -6.10
C ALA A 9 23.34 15.19 -5.64
N HIS A 10 23.57 15.47 -4.35
CA HIS A 10 24.91 15.58 -3.80
C HIS A 10 25.71 14.27 -3.89
N LEU A 11 25.09 13.11 -3.63
CA LEU A 11 25.75 11.81 -3.77
C LEU A 11 26.21 11.55 -5.20
N ARG A 12 25.37 11.87 -6.18
CA ARG A 12 25.72 11.75 -7.61
C ARG A 12 26.83 12.73 -7.99
N ASP A 13 26.68 14.00 -7.65
CA ASP A 13 27.56 15.08 -8.14
C ASP A 13 28.99 14.96 -7.57
N ASN A 14 29.15 14.33 -6.40
CA ASN A 14 30.46 14.03 -5.81
C ASN A 14 31.02 12.65 -6.19
N GLY A 15 30.33 11.89 -7.05
CA GLY A 15 30.78 10.56 -7.50
C GLY A 15 30.63 9.44 -6.48
N TYR A 16 29.87 9.65 -5.39
CA TYR A 16 29.52 8.60 -4.42
C TYR A 16 28.36 7.71 -4.89
N PHE A 17 27.71 8.09 -5.99
CA PHE A 17 26.63 7.33 -6.60
C PHE A 17 26.73 7.42 -8.14
N ASN A 18 27.09 6.32 -8.79
CA ASN A 18 27.10 6.14 -10.23
C ASN A 18 25.88 5.35 -10.74
N GLY A 19 25.09 4.76 -9.84
CA GLY A 19 23.85 4.05 -10.17
C GLY A 19 24.04 2.65 -10.75
N GLU A 20 25.24 2.08 -10.59
CA GLU A 20 25.48 0.67 -10.85
C GLU A 20 24.78 -0.22 -9.81
N PHE A 21 24.88 -1.53 -10.00
CA PHE A 21 24.21 -2.52 -9.17
C PHE A 21 24.46 -2.31 -7.67
N LEU A 22 25.72 -2.13 -7.27
CA LEU A 22 26.10 -1.98 -5.86
C LEU A 22 25.41 -0.76 -5.23
N ASP A 23 25.47 0.38 -5.91
CA ASP A 23 24.87 1.63 -5.43
C ASP A 23 23.36 1.52 -5.24
N LYS A 24 22.69 0.87 -6.20
CA LYS A 24 21.25 0.61 -6.11
C LYS A 24 20.93 -0.32 -4.94
N SER A 25 21.69 -1.39 -4.76
CA SER A 25 21.50 -2.31 -3.64
C SER A 25 21.75 -1.64 -2.30
N LEU A 26 22.77 -0.80 -2.18
CA LEU A 26 23.08 -0.04 -0.97
C LEU A 26 21.98 0.98 -0.64
N LEU A 27 21.48 1.73 -1.64
CA LEU A 27 20.35 2.63 -1.41
C LEU A 27 19.09 1.87 -1.00
N GLN A 28 18.78 0.75 -1.65
CA GLN A 28 17.63 -0.08 -1.26
C GLN A 28 17.76 -0.57 0.18
N PHE A 29 18.96 -0.99 0.60
CA PHE A 29 19.20 -1.44 1.96
C PHE A 29 19.10 -0.29 2.98
N CYS A 30 19.79 0.82 2.74
CA CYS A 30 19.82 1.97 3.65
C CYS A 30 18.47 2.68 3.75
N CYS A 31 17.70 2.72 2.66
CA CYS A 31 16.40 3.37 2.60
C CYS A 31 15.23 2.38 2.66
N MET A 32 15.46 1.12 3.05
CA MET A 32 14.43 0.08 3.07
C MET A 32 13.19 0.51 3.86
N GLY A 33 13.39 1.16 5.02
CA GLY A 33 12.29 1.69 5.82
C GLY A 33 11.44 2.71 5.07
N LEU A 34 12.06 3.70 4.43
CA LEU A 34 11.36 4.71 3.64
C LEU A 34 10.64 4.10 2.43
N ILE A 35 11.25 3.10 1.77
CA ILE A 35 10.60 2.38 0.67
C ILE A 35 9.39 1.61 1.19
N GLN A 36 9.51 0.93 2.33
CA GLN A 36 8.41 0.18 2.94
C GLN A 36 7.27 1.11 3.37
N ASP A 37 7.58 2.24 4.01
CA ASP A 37 6.58 3.22 4.43
C ASP A 37 5.77 3.73 3.22
N GLU A 38 6.44 4.10 2.12
CA GLU A 38 5.76 4.57 0.90
C GLU A 38 4.92 3.46 0.23
N LEU A 39 5.40 2.21 0.27
CA LEU A 39 4.65 1.05 -0.23
C LEU A 39 3.41 0.77 0.62
N ASP A 40 3.52 0.89 1.95
CA ASP A 40 2.41 0.69 2.88
C ASP A 40 1.35 1.78 2.72
N ASP A 41 1.76 3.04 2.58
CA ASP A 41 0.87 4.17 2.28
C ASP A 41 0.16 3.97 0.93
N THR A 42 0.91 3.58 -0.10
CA THR A 42 0.36 3.27 -1.42
C THR A 42 -0.66 2.15 -1.31
N ALA A 43 -0.34 1.07 -0.60
CA ALA A 43 -1.25 -0.05 -0.38
C ALA A 43 -2.52 0.39 0.34
N GLN A 44 -2.43 1.25 1.36
CA GLN A 44 -3.58 1.79 2.06
C GLN A 44 -4.48 2.60 1.13
N VAL A 45 -3.92 3.52 0.35
CA VAL A 45 -4.67 4.35 -0.62
C VAL A 45 -5.34 3.47 -1.67
N TRP A 46 -4.60 2.52 -2.24
CA TRP A 46 -5.12 1.60 -3.25
C TRP A 46 -6.23 0.71 -2.70
N ASN A 47 -6.03 0.17 -1.50
CA ASN A 47 -7.01 -0.65 -0.84
C ASN A 47 -8.28 0.14 -0.58
N ALA A 48 -8.22 1.40 -0.17
CA ALA A 48 -9.41 2.23 0.08
C ALA A 48 -10.05 2.80 -1.21
N HIS A 49 -9.34 2.78 -2.34
CA HIS A 49 -9.81 3.42 -3.56
C HIS A 49 -11.02 2.70 -4.16
N THR A 50 -12.06 3.47 -4.49
CA THR A 50 -13.25 2.97 -5.20
C THR A 50 -13.18 3.41 -6.65
N ILE A 51 -13.14 2.44 -7.57
CA ILE A 51 -13.11 2.67 -9.01
C ILE A 51 -14.45 3.25 -9.43
N ARG A 52 -14.42 4.44 -10.05
CA ARG A 52 -15.63 5.12 -10.51
C ARG A 52 -16.26 4.38 -11.70
N PRO A 53 -17.60 4.29 -11.79
CA PRO A 53 -18.27 3.83 -12.99
C PRO A 53 -17.87 4.67 -14.21
N SER A 54 -17.67 4.00 -15.34
CA SER A 54 -17.38 4.64 -16.63
C SER A 54 -18.53 4.41 -17.61
N LYS A 55 -18.52 5.10 -18.76
CA LYS A 55 -19.50 4.85 -19.83
C LYS A 55 -19.37 3.45 -20.45
N ASN A 56 -18.21 2.80 -20.29
CA ASN A 56 -18.03 1.42 -20.72
C ASN A 56 -18.61 0.48 -19.66
N ASN A 57 -19.77 -0.11 -19.95
CA ASN A 57 -20.46 -1.01 -19.03
C ASN A 57 -19.73 -2.35 -18.81
N SER A 58 -18.77 -2.67 -19.67
CA SER A 58 -17.90 -3.85 -19.51
C SER A 58 -16.75 -3.61 -18.52
N SER A 59 -16.50 -2.36 -18.14
CA SER A 59 -15.47 -2.03 -17.15
C SER A 59 -16.03 -2.17 -15.73
N PRO A 60 -15.43 -3.01 -14.87
CA PRO A 60 -15.87 -3.14 -13.49
C PRO A 60 -15.68 -1.82 -12.74
N SER A 61 -16.60 -1.54 -11.82
CA SER A 61 -16.55 -0.37 -10.93
C SER A 61 -16.75 -0.82 -9.48
N GLY A 62 -16.51 0.08 -8.53
CA GLY A 62 -16.51 -0.24 -7.11
C GLY A 62 -15.12 -0.59 -6.58
N ARG A 63 -15.07 -1.34 -5.48
CA ARG A 63 -13.83 -1.75 -4.82
C ARG A 63 -13.57 -3.23 -5.07
N PRO A 64 -12.40 -3.62 -5.61
CA PRO A 64 -12.05 -5.03 -5.76
C PRO A 64 -12.09 -5.73 -4.40
N SER A 65 -12.94 -6.73 -4.25
CA SER A 65 -13.12 -7.48 -2.99
C SER A 65 -12.65 -8.93 -3.07
N VAL A 66 -12.34 -9.45 -4.27
CA VAL A 66 -12.05 -10.87 -4.46
C VAL A 66 -10.77 -11.31 -3.72
N MET A 67 -9.67 -10.55 -3.83
CA MET A 67 -8.44 -10.89 -3.10
C MET A 67 -8.60 -10.85 -1.57
N TYR A 68 -9.51 -10.01 -1.08
CA TYR A 68 -9.82 -9.90 0.34
C TYR A 68 -10.77 -11.01 0.82
N GLY A 69 -11.79 -11.34 0.03
CA GLY A 69 -12.81 -12.32 0.40
C GLY A 69 -12.48 -13.77 0.05
N LEU A 70 -11.55 -13.99 -0.90
CA LEU A 70 -11.12 -15.31 -1.39
C LEU A 70 -9.58 -15.35 -1.57
N PRO A 71 -8.81 -15.12 -0.48
CA PRO A 71 -7.35 -15.10 -0.52
C PRO A 71 -6.72 -16.39 -1.10
N GLU A 72 -7.37 -17.53 -0.91
CA GLU A 72 -6.92 -18.84 -1.39
C GLU A 72 -6.78 -18.93 -2.92
N LEU A 73 -7.56 -18.14 -3.69
CA LEU A 73 -7.46 -18.09 -5.15
C LEU A 73 -6.12 -17.50 -5.62
N TYR A 74 -5.43 -16.76 -4.74
CA TYR A 74 -4.19 -16.06 -5.02
C TYR A 74 -3.01 -16.62 -4.22
N LEU A 75 -3.14 -17.83 -3.66
CA LEU A 75 -2.13 -18.48 -2.83
C LEU A 75 -1.71 -17.63 -1.62
N THR A 76 -2.62 -16.79 -1.12
CA THR A 76 -2.45 -16.02 0.11
C THR A 76 -3.41 -16.54 1.18
N ARG A 77 -3.36 -15.95 2.38
CA ARG A 77 -4.15 -16.36 3.54
C ARG A 77 -5.10 -15.27 3.99
N ASP A 78 -6.14 -15.68 4.70
CA ASP A 78 -7.00 -14.74 5.41
C ASP A 78 -6.26 -14.12 6.61
N PHE A 79 -6.42 -12.81 6.77
CA PHE A 79 -5.89 -12.03 7.88
C PHE A 79 -7.01 -11.46 8.77
N LEU A 80 -8.27 -11.81 8.50
CA LEU A 80 -9.40 -11.41 9.31
C LEU A 80 -9.28 -11.98 10.73
N THR A 81 -9.52 -11.11 11.70
CA THR A 81 -9.67 -11.52 13.11
C THR A 81 -11.15 -11.67 13.42
N SER A 82 -11.54 -12.75 14.07
CA SER A 82 -12.91 -12.93 14.53
C SER A 82 -13.26 -11.86 15.55
N ALA A 83 -14.24 -11.01 15.23
CA ALA A 83 -14.81 -10.07 16.20
C ALA A 83 -15.77 -10.82 17.12
N ASP A 84 -15.69 -10.54 18.41
CA ASP A 84 -16.61 -11.10 19.39
C ASP A 84 -18.03 -10.52 19.17
N THR A 85 -19.04 -11.32 19.50
CA THR A 85 -20.43 -10.95 19.24
C THR A 85 -20.90 -9.76 20.09
N GLU A 86 -20.27 -9.54 21.25
CA GLU A 86 -20.60 -8.46 22.18
C GLU A 86 -20.16 -7.10 21.62
N SER A 87 -18.91 -7.00 21.14
CA SER A 87 -18.35 -5.85 20.42
C SER A 87 -19.15 -5.52 19.16
N ILE A 88 -19.57 -6.53 18.39
CA ILE A 88 -20.43 -6.31 17.21
C ILE A 88 -21.78 -5.71 17.63
N THR A 89 -22.37 -6.22 18.71
CA THR A 89 -23.68 -5.76 19.21
C THR A 89 -23.59 -4.34 19.74
N PHE A 90 -22.51 -4.03 20.48
CA PHE A 90 -22.21 -2.69 20.96
C PHE A 90 -22.11 -1.68 19.79
N CYS A 91 -21.29 -1.97 18.78
CA CYS A 91 -21.15 -1.12 17.60
C CYS A 91 -22.48 -0.90 16.86
N LYS A 92 -23.35 -1.91 16.76
CA LYS A 92 -24.67 -1.78 16.13
C LYS A 92 -25.61 -0.84 16.88
N ASN A 93 -25.53 -0.82 18.21
CA ASN A 93 -26.36 0.03 19.04
C ASN A 93 -25.88 1.49 19.04
N GLU A 94 -24.56 1.70 19.02
CA GLU A 94 -23.96 3.05 19.02
C GLU A 94 -24.00 3.71 17.62
N CYS A 95 -23.88 2.94 16.53
CA CYS A 95 -23.98 3.45 15.16
C CYS A 95 -25.43 3.52 14.67
N THR A 96 -26.26 4.34 15.33
CA THR A 96 -27.60 4.69 14.83
C THR A 96 -27.52 5.99 14.01
N PHE A 97 -27.95 5.91 12.75
CA PHE A 97 -28.19 7.07 11.88
C PHE A 97 -29.66 7.49 11.96
#